data_AF-A0A970EFT6-F1
#
_entry.id   AF-A0A970EFT6-F1
#
_cell.length_a   1.000
_cell.length_b   1.000
_cell.length_c   1.000
_cell.angle_alpha   90.00
_cell.angle_beta   90.00
_cell.angle_gamma   90.00
#
_symmetry.space_group_name_H-M   'P 1'
#
loop_
_entity.id
_entity.type
_entity.pdbx_description
1 polymer ?
#
loop_
_entity_poly.entity_id
_entity_poly.type
_entity_poly.pdbx_seq_one_letter_code
_entity_poly.pdbx_strand_id
1 'polypeptide(L)'
;MKKAVSLFLVFSLLLALFSVTISAQDEISIVIDGKAIQPKDANGNIVMPFIIDGTTYLPVRAISENLGLEISWDDATKTVFIGEIKGVAQLGEYVNIFIDGKEFIAKDANGNRVYPVIKDGTTYLPVRAIGEAFGKKVTWDGATRTVYLESQKDDGEIAGKYYKIINVKTKKALMPKDKSNQNSAQIVVADIEDTPFQSIRIAKTSDNYYSLFVKGSGKALDVPGASRDAGKDIIQYDSNNNLNQKWIFTEVEDGIYTIQAAHSGLYLDASEDVVRQREKDNSDYQKWTIEYVEDSVLVKVLSSEGFKALPQQLQRGFETYMFSKLPISITVANRAEVYLASNDYFNQDIEKQQYLIIDTLSFTATGQIGGQPLVKLQPKYEIVSKTFDPEYDIWRGHRMPCWLYEVVMEGDVEGQVHKFTFISNEEDSPVVEKGIRAIGVFPYAIRQYIKKLYWKAGDTANSYNGGGDSIWIRLNYEPSEDAIINTFAHELGHVL
;
A
#
# COMPACT_ATOMS: atom_id res chain seq x y z
N MET A 1 51.89 54.81 -15.90
CA MET A 1 50.48 54.38 -15.79
C MET A 1 49.84 55.09 -14.59
N LYS A 2 48.59 55.59 -14.52
CA LYS A 2 47.52 55.91 -15.49
C LYS A 2 47.06 54.81 -16.49
N LYS A 3 45.74 54.77 -16.75
CA LYS A 3 44.96 53.73 -17.49
C LYS A 3 44.96 52.32 -16.84
N ALA A 4 43.99 52.08 -15.94
CA ALA A 4 43.45 50.74 -15.59
C ALA A 4 42.31 50.76 -14.53
N VAL A 5 42.14 51.82 -13.73
CA VAL A 5 41.22 51.83 -12.57
C VAL A 5 39.87 52.56 -12.84
N SER A 6 39.64 53.04 -14.07
CA SER A 6 38.50 53.90 -14.41
C SER A 6 37.46 53.24 -15.34
N LEU A 7 37.16 51.95 -15.13
CA LEU A 7 36.07 51.27 -15.86
C LEU A 7 35.00 50.64 -14.94
N PHE A 8 35.26 50.49 -13.64
CA PHE A 8 34.32 49.84 -12.71
C PHE A 8 33.32 50.80 -12.02
N LEU A 9 33.57 52.11 -12.02
CA LEU A 9 32.67 53.10 -11.39
C LEU A 9 31.66 53.75 -12.34
N VAL A 10 31.81 53.57 -13.66
CA VAL A 10 30.90 54.16 -14.67
C VAL A 10 29.78 53.18 -15.05
N PHE A 11 30.00 51.88 -14.87
CA PHE A 11 28.95 50.86 -15.06
C PHE A 11 27.94 50.80 -13.89
N SER A 12 28.26 51.41 -12.74
CA SER A 12 27.37 51.47 -11.58
C SER A 12 26.43 52.68 -11.54
N LEU A 13 26.47 53.59 -12.53
CA LEU A 13 25.75 54.87 -12.50
C LEU A 13 24.96 55.20 -13.78
N LEU A 14 24.60 54.19 -14.57
CA LEU A 14 23.88 54.35 -15.85
C LEU A 14 22.63 53.45 -15.98
N LEU A 15 22.07 53.01 -14.84
CA LEU A 15 20.85 52.21 -14.76
C LEU A 15 19.82 52.79 -13.77
N ALA A 16 19.93 54.08 -13.47
CA ALA A 16 18.91 54.86 -12.78
C ALA A 16 18.20 55.77 -13.78
N LEU A 17 17.08 55.31 -14.35
CA LEU A 17 15.90 56.09 -14.75
C LEU A 17 14.83 55.15 -15.33
N PHE A 18 13.61 55.22 -14.78
CA PHE A 18 12.42 54.47 -15.17
C PHE A 18 12.44 52.94 -15.04
N SER A 19 12.68 52.45 -13.82
CA SER A 19 11.91 51.28 -13.36
C SER A 19 10.51 51.77 -12.98
N VAL A 20 9.49 51.45 -13.79
CA VAL A 20 8.11 51.44 -13.29
C VAL A 20 8.03 50.27 -12.32
N THR A 21 8.07 50.55 -11.01
CA THR A 21 7.74 49.55 -10.00
C THR A 21 6.25 49.27 -10.07
N ILE A 22 5.87 48.34 -10.94
CA ILE A 22 4.64 47.57 -10.74
C ILE A 22 4.80 46.86 -9.40
N SER A 23 3.95 47.20 -8.43
CA SER A 23 4.00 46.57 -7.12
C SER A 23 3.59 45.11 -7.25
N ALA A 24 4.52 44.17 -7.11
CA ALA A 24 4.28 42.72 -7.18
C ALA A 24 3.60 42.16 -5.92
N GLN A 25 2.82 42.99 -5.21
CA GLN A 25 2.37 42.74 -3.84
C GLN A 25 1.08 41.90 -3.75
N ASP A 26 0.36 41.73 -4.87
CA ASP A 26 -0.91 41.00 -4.94
C ASP A 26 -0.84 39.64 -5.67
N GLU A 27 0.26 39.30 -6.33
CA GLU A 27 0.38 38.01 -7.02
C GLU A 27 0.45 36.84 -6.03
N ILE A 28 0.04 35.65 -6.49
CA ILE A 28 0.07 34.40 -5.71
C ILE A 28 1.02 33.44 -6.43
N SER A 29 2.09 33.06 -5.74
CA SER A 29 3.10 32.12 -6.26
C SER A 29 2.67 30.68 -6.03
N ILE A 30 3.10 29.78 -6.92
CA ILE A 30 2.91 28.33 -6.76
C ILE A 30 4.28 27.65 -6.80
N VAL A 31 4.56 26.84 -5.78
CA VAL A 31 5.72 25.96 -5.71
C VAL A 31 5.22 24.51 -5.66
N ILE A 32 5.67 23.68 -6.60
CA ILE A 32 5.38 22.25 -6.64
C ILE A 32 6.68 21.51 -6.39
N ASP A 33 6.74 20.68 -5.34
CA ASP A 33 7.92 19.84 -5.04
C ASP A 33 9.25 20.63 -5.04
N GLY A 34 9.24 21.80 -4.41
CA GLY A 34 10.39 22.73 -4.33
C GLY A 34 10.65 23.57 -5.58
N LYS A 35 9.95 23.31 -6.70
CA LYS A 35 10.08 24.04 -7.97
C LYS A 35 8.96 25.08 -8.12
N ALA A 36 9.33 26.35 -8.22
CA ALA A 36 8.38 27.41 -8.59
C ALA A 36 7.88 27.21 -10.03
N ILE A 37 6.58 27.36 -10.26
CA ILE A 37 5.96 27.22 -11.59
C ILE A 37 5.31 28.52 -12.06
N GLN A 38 5.31 28.75 -13.38
CA GLN A 38 4.45 29.75 -14.01
C GLN A 38 3.25 29.02 -14.64
N PRO A 39 2.05 29.10 -14.05
CA PRO A 39 0.88 28.41 -14.58
C PRO A 39 0.44 28.95 -15.94
N LYS A 40 0.05 28.05 -16.86
CA LYS A 40 -0.38 28.37 -18.21
C LYS A 40 -1.71 27.73 -18.60
N ASP A 41 -2.43 28.35 -19.51
CA ASP A 41 -3.65 27.82 -20.12
C ASP A 41 -3.33 26.86 -21.28
N ALA A 42 -4.39 26.32 -21.90
CA ALA A 42 -4.30 25.44 -23.06
C ALA A 42 -3.59 26.06 -24.28
N ASN A 43 -3.45 27.38 -24.33
CA ASN A 43 -2.85 28.14 -25.43
C ASN A 43 -1.43 28.65 -25.08
N GLY A 44 -0.93 28.35 -23.88
CA GLY A 44 0.37 28.79 -23.37
C GLY A 44 0.38 30.19 -22.73
N ASN A 45 -0.77 30.84 -22.57
CA ASN A 45 -0.91 32.13 -21.88
C ASN A 45 -0.74 31.93 -20.37
N ILE A 46 -0.13 32.90 -19.68
CA ILE A 46 0.01 32.86 -18.21
C ILE A 46 -1.35 33.11 -17.55
N VAL A 47 -1.75 32.24 -16.61
CA VAL A 47 -3.03 32.32 -15.88
C VAL A 47 -2.82 32.25 -14.37
N MET A 48 -3.00 33.38 -13.69
CA MET A 48 -2.63 33.51 -12.27
C MET A 48 -3.70 32.96 -11.31
N PRO A 49 -3.29 32.38 -10.16
CA PRO A 49 -4.20 32.07 -9.06
C PRO A 49 -4.88 33.31 -8.48
N PHE A 50 -5.97 33.10 -7.74
CA PHE A 50 -6.70 34.16 -7.05
C PHE A 50 -7.35 33.66 -5.76
N ILE A 51 -7.92 34.57 -4.97
CA ILE A 51 -8.69 34.24 -3.76
C ILE A 51 -10.13 34.75 -3.94
N ILE A 52 -11.12 33.91 -3.59
CA ILE A 52 -12.53 34.29 -3.41
C ILE A 52 -12.94 33.86 -2.00
N ASP A 53 -13.50 34.79 -1.22
CA ASP A 53 -14.04 34.54 0.13
C ASP A 53 -13.10 33.73 1.05
N GLY A 54 -11.80 34.05 1.01
CA GLY A 54 -10.75 33.37 1.80
C GLY A 54 -10.30 32.01 1.26
N THR A 55 -10.87 31.53 0.15
CA THR A 55 -10.46 30.30 -0.54
C THR A 55 -9.54 30.64 -1.72
N THR A 56 -8.32 30.07 -1.73
CA THR A 56 -7.38 30.18 -2.85
C THR A 56 -7.75 29.20 -3.97
N TYR A 57 -7.76 29.70 -5.21
CA TYR A 57 -8.09 28.98 -6.43
C TYR A 57 -6.88 28.88 -7.36
N LEU A 58 -6.53 27.67 -7.83
CA LEU A 58 -5.44 27.45 -8.78
C LEU A 58 -5.97 26.92 -10.13
N PRO A 59 -5.31 27.23 -11.26
CA PRO A 59 -5.70 26.75 -12.59
C PRO A 59 -5.37 25.26 -12.74
N VAL A 60 -6.40 24.41 -12.80
CA VAL A 60 -6.26 22.96 -12.59
C VAL A 60 -5.35 22.28 -13.61
N ARG A 61 -5.43 22.69 -14.89
CA ARG A 61 -4.62 22.13 -15.98
C ARG A 61 -3.12 22.34 -15.76
N ALA A 62 -2.71 23.57 -15.40
CA ALA A 62 -1.31 23.89 -15.17
C ALA A 62 -0.69 23.08 -14.03
N ILE A 63 -1.49 22.75 -13.00
CA ILE A 63 -1.04 21.86 -11.92
C ILE A 63 -0.92 20.43 -12.44
N SER A 64 -1.94 19.91 -13.13
CA SER A 64 -1.94 18.54 -13.68
C SER A 64 -0.75 18.29 -14.62
N GLU A 65 -0.43 19.25 -15.50
CA GLU A 65 0.70 19.20 -16.43
C GLU A 65 2.06 19.14 -15.72
N ASN A 66 2.23 19.89 -14.61
CA ASN A 66 3.47 19.85 -13.82
C ASN A 66 3.58 18.59 -12.93
N LEU A 67 2.47 17.87 -12.72
CA LEU A 67 2.41 16.64 -11.95
C LEU A 67 2.34 15.37 -12.81
N GLY A 68 2.21 15.49 -14.13
CA GLY A 68 2.18 14.36 -15.06
C GLY A 68 0.88 13.53 -15.01
N LEU A 69 -0.21 14.11 -14.52
CA LEU A 69 -1.49 13.41 -14.32
C LEU A 69 -2.51 13.76 -15.41
N GLU A 70 -3.27 12.74 -15.84
CA GLU A 70 -4.33 12.91 -16.84
C GLU A 70 -5.50 13.72 -16.29
N ILE A 71 -5.97 14.66 -17.12
CA ILE A 71 -7.12 15.52 -16.85
C ILE A 71 -7.95 15.65 -18.12
N SER A 72 -9.27 15.52 -17.98
CA SER A 72 -10.20 15.75 -19.09
C SER A 72 -11.37 16.66 -18.70
N TRP A 73 -11.95 17.30 -19.71
CA TRP A 73 -13.08 18.21 -19.58
C TRP A 73 -14.22 17.71 -20.46
N ASP A 74 -15.38 17.44 -19.85
CA ASP A 74 -16.63 17.22 -20.56
C ASP A 74 -17.42 18.53 -20.58
N ASP A 75 -17.54 19.13 -21.77
CA ASP A 75 -18.26 20.38 -21.95
C ASP A 75 -19.79 20.20 -21.92
N ALA A 76 -20.31 19.01 -22.21
CA ALA A 76 -21.75 18.75 -22.21
C ALA A 76 -22.31 18.68 -20.78
N THR A 77 -21.56 18.09 -19.85
CA THR A 77 -21.94 17.97 -18.44
C THR A 77 -21.26 18.98 -17.52
N LYS A 78 -20.35 19.80 -18.07
CA LYS A 78 -19.48 20.75 -17.33
C LYS A 78 -18.70 20.03 -16.21
N THR A 79 -17.99 18.97 -16.58
CA THR A 79 -17.29 18.10 -15.62
C THR A 79 -15.78 18.10 -15.84
N VAL A 80 -15.03 18.27 -14.76
CA VAL A 80 -13.57 18.01 -14.72
C VAL A 80 -13.37 16.59 -14.20
N PHE A 81 -12.68 15.73 -14.97
CA PHE A 81 -12.19 14.44 -14.50
C PHE A 81 -10.68 14.52 -14.27
N ILE A 82 -10.23 14.03 -13.12
CA ILE A 82 -8.82 13.93 -12.73
C ILE A 82 -8.54 12.46 -12.38
N GLY A 83 -7.47 11.89 -12.93
CA GLY A 83 -7.17 10.47 -12.76
C GLY A 83 -8.10 9.57 -13.61
N GLU A 84 -8.61 8.48 -13.04
CA GLU A 84 -9.40 7.51 -13.83
C GLU A 84 -10.70 8.10 -14.42
N ILE A 85 -10.82 8.08 -15.75
CA ILE A 85 -11.97 8.60 -16.50
C ILE A 85 -13.14 7.59 -16.46
N LYS A 86 -13.82 7.49 -15.31
CA LYS A 86 -15.06 6.72 -15.14
C LYS A 86 -16.11 7.51 -14.36
N GLY A 87 -17.17 7.96 -15.01
CA GLY A 87 -18.31 8.57 -14.32
C GLY A 87 -19.45 8.89 -15.26
N VAL A 88 -20.68 8.63 -14.82
CA VAL A 88 -21.89 9.10 -15.54
C VAL A 88 -22.23 10.48 -15.01
N ALA A 89 -21.57 11.49 -15.55
CA ALA A 89 -21.84 12.88 -15.18
C ALA A 89 -23.28 13.26 -15.57
N GLN A 90 -23.98 13.90 -14.64
CA GLN A 90 -25.32 14.47 -14.88
C GLN A 90 -25.20 15.98 -15.01
N LEU A 91 -26.14 16.59 -15.75
CA LEU A 91 -26.13 18.03 -16.00
C LEU A 91 -26.38 18.78 -14.67
N GLY A 92 -25.34 19.44 -14.15
CA GLY A 92 -25.38 20.19 -12.90
C GLY A 92 -25.61 21.70 -13.10
N GLU A 93 -26.11 22.36 -12.06
CA GLU A 93 -26.14 23.83 -11.97
C GLU A 93 -24.72 24.44 -11.82
N TYR A 94 -23.75 23.61 -11.42
CA TYR A 94 -22.36 23.96 -11.17
C TYR A 94 -21.43 22.98 -11.89
N VAL A 95 -20.16 23.36 -12.04
CA VAL A 95 -19.12 22.47 -12.56
C VAL A 95 -18.90 21.28 -11.61
N ASN A 96 -18.98 20.07 -12.14
CA ASN A 96 -18.73 18.84 -11.40
C ASN A 96 -17.23 18.53 -11.35
N ILE A 97 -16.78 17.87 -10.28
CA ILE A 97 -15.42 17.37 -10.11
C ILE A 97 -15.50 15.86 -9.92
N PHE A 98 -14.74 15.09 -10.68
CA PHE A 98 -14.50 13.67 -10.45
C PHE A 98 -13.00 13.43 -10.25
N ILE A 99 -12.67 12.66 -9.22
CA ILE A 99 -11.30 12.22 -8.89
C ILE A 99 -11.36 10.69 -8.82
N ASP A 100 -10.54 10.00 -9.64
CA ASP A 100 -10.50 8.53 -9.71
C ASP A 100 -11.90 7.89 -9.77
N GLY A 101 -12.70 8.42 -10.69
CA GLY A 101 -14.08 8.00 -10.95
C GLY A 101 -15.11 8.27 -9.85
N LYS A 102 -14.78 9.02 -8.79
CA LYS A 102 -15.70 9.40 -7.71
C LYS A 102 -16.03 10.88 -7.76
N GLU A 103 -17.29 11.24 -7.56
CA GLU A 103 -17.71 12.65 -7.43
C GLU A 103 -17.03 13.28 -6.20
N PHE A 104 -16.44 14.46 -6.38
CA PHE A 104 -15.72 15.17 -5.34
C PHE A 104 -16.39 16.50 -4.96
N ILE A 105 -16.63 16.69 -3.66
CA ILE A 105 -17.28 17.89 -3.11
C ILE A 105 -16.22 18.74 -2.37
N ALA A 106 -15.68 19.73 -3.07
CA ALA A 106 -14.70 20.66 -2.52
C ALA A 106 -15.26 21.50 -1.35
N LYS A 107 -14.41 21.78 -0.35
CA LYS A 107 -14.78 22.53 0.87
C LYS A 107 -13.74 23.60 1.25
N ASP A 108 -14.22 24.69 1.86
CA ASP A 108 -13.42 25.79 2.41
C ASP A 108 -12.72 25.40 3.73
N ALA A 109 -12.11 26.37 4.42
CA ALA A 109 -11.42 26.13 5.69
C ALA A 109 -12.35 25.80 6.87
N ASN A 110 -13.64 26.10 6.73
CA ASN A 110 -14.68 25.95 7.74
C ASN A 110 -15.59 24.74 7.45
N GLY A 111 -15.34 24.01 6.35
CA GLY A 111 -16.13 22.86 5.90
C GLY A 111 -17.32 23.22 4.99
N ASN A 112 -17.51 24.49 4.63
CA ASN A 112 -18.55 24.92 3.68
C ASN A 112 -18.23 24.43 2.28
N ARG A 113 -19.24 24.03 1.50
CA ARG A 113 -19.04 23.66 0.08
C ARG A 113 -18.56 24.87 -0.72
N VAL A 114 -17.55 24.66 -1.54
CA VAL A 114 -17.06 25.62 -2.54
C VAL A 114 -17.11 24.98 -3.92
N TYR A 115 -17.28 25.79 -4.96
CA TYR A 115 -17.47 25.34 -6.33
C TYR A 115 -16.27 25.69 -7.20
N PRO A 116 -15.98 24.93 -8.27
CA PRO A 116 -15.03 25.34 -9.30
C PRO A 116 -15.44 26.67 -9.94
N VAL A 117 -14.45 27.41 -10.45
CA VAL A 117 -14.66 28.67 -11.17
C VAL A 117 -14.09 28.54 -12.57
N ILE A 118 -14.89 28.86 -13.59
CA ILE A 118 -14.38 29.05 -14.95
C ILE A 118 -14.12 30.55 -15.12
N LYS A 119 -12.87 30.91 -15.39
CA LYS A 119 -12.45 32.29 -15.65
C LYS A 119 -11.57 32.31 -16.90
N ASP A 120 -11.93 33.16 -17.85
CA ASP A 120 -11.19 33.37 -19.11
C ASP A 120 -10.89 32.05 -19.86
N GLY A 121 -11.86 31.12 -19.87
CA GLY A 121 -11.75 29.80 -20.49
C GLY A 121 -10.92 28.77 -19.71
N THR A 122 -10.32 29.15 -18.58
CA THR A 122 -9.57 28.26 -17.69
C THR A 122 -10.42 27.83 -16.50
N THR A 123 -10.42 26.54 -16.18
CA THR A 123 -11.06 26.02 -14.97
C THR A 123 -10.12 26.12 -13.78
N TYR A 124 -10.61 26.67 -12.68
CA TYR A 124 -9.91 26.81 -11.42
C TYR A 124 -10.61 25.99 -10.35
N LEU A 125 -9.82 25.29 -9.54
CA LEU A 125 -10.29 24.55 -8.38
C LEU A 125 -9.76 25.18 -7.08
N PRO A 126 -10.52 25.09 -5.97
CA PRO A 126 -10.01 25.37 -4.64
C PRO A 126 -8.72 24.57 -4.38
N VAL A 127 -7.72 25.21 -3.79
CA VAL A 127 -6.39 24.61 -3.60
C VAL A 127 -6.42 23.28 -2.85
N ARG A 128 -7.36 23.09 -1.91
CA ARG A 128 -7.55 21.79 -1.22
C ARG A 128 -8.06 20.68 -2.12
N ALA A 129 -8.96 20.99 -3.05
CA ALA A 129 -9.45 20.03 -4.04
C ALA A 129 -8.29 19.53 -4.92
N ILE A 130 -7.38 20.43 -5.25
CA ILE A 130 -6.13 20.13 -5.98
C ILE A 130 -5.17 19.29 -5.13
N GLY A 131 -4.97 19.64 -3.85
CA GLY A 131 -4.17 18.84 -2.94
C GLY A 131 -4.68 17.41 -2.81
N GLU A 132 -5.99 17.24 -2.62
CA GLU A 132 -6.64 15.93 -2.50
C GLU A 132 -6.60 15.14 -3.82
N ALA A 133 -6.95 15.76 -4.95
CA ALA A 133 -6.93 15.13 -6.28
C ALA A 133 -5.55 14.64 -6.73
N PHE A 134 -4.47 15.20 -6.17
CA PHE A 134 -3.11 14.90 -6.59
C PHE A 134 -2.24 14.30 -5.46
N GLY A 135 -2.84 13.95 -4.31
CA GLY A 135 -2.11 13.40 -3.16
C GLY A 135 -1.05 14.34 -2.56
N LYS A 136 -1.21 15.65 -2.75
CA LYS A 136 -0.26 16.68 -2.32
C LYS A 136 -0.67 17.34 -1.01
N LYS A 137 0.30 17.56 -0.12
CA LYS A 137 0.12 18.43 1.05
C LYS A 137 0.09 19.88 0.58
N VAL A 138 -0.94 20.62 1.01
CA VAL A 138 -1.11 22.03 0.72
C VAL A 138 -0.64 22.86 1.91
N THR A 139 0.30 23.77 1.69
CA THR A 139 0.70 24.78 2.68
C THR A 139 0.58 26.18 2.09
N TRP A 140 0.13 27.15 2.88
CA TRP A 140 0.02 28.56 2.49
C TRP A 140 0.96 29.42 3.35
N ASP A 141 1.87 30.13 2.70
CA ASP A 141 2.66 31.19 3.32
C ASP A 141 2.00 32.55 3.03
N GLY A 142 1.39 33.15 4.06
CA GLY A 142 0.76 34.46 3.97
C GLY A 142 1.74 35.64 3.88
N ALA A 143 3.02 35.45 4.23
CA ALA A 143 4.03 36.51 4.14
C ALA A 143 4.56 36.65 2.70
N THR A 144 4.77 35.53 1.99
CA THR A 144 5.21 35.51 0.58
C THR A 144 4.07 35.33 -0.43
N ARG A 145 2.83 35.12 0.04
CA ARG A 145 1.65 34.76 -0.79
C ARG A 145 1.88 33.51 -1.64
N THR A 146 2.58 32.53 -1.09
CA THR A 146 2.98 31.31 -1.81
C THR A 146 2.11 30.13 -1.40
N VAL A 147 1.57 29.43 -2.39
CA VAL A 147 1.01 28.09 -2.23
C VAL A 147 2.11 27.07 -2.51
N TYR A 148 2.36 26.22 -1.52
CA TYR A 148 3.21 25.05 -1.64
C TYR A 148 2.32 23.82 -1.84
N LEU A 149 2.52 23.14 -2.97
CA LEU A 149 2.00 21.82 -3.28
C LEU A 149 3.17 20.84 -3.16
N GLU A 150 3.35 20.31 -1.97
CA GLU A 150 4.40 19.33 -1.70
C GLU A 150 3.81 17.94 -1.98
N SER A 151 4.56 17.05 -2.62
CA SER A 151 4.39 15.62 -2.34
C SER A 151 4.35 15.49 -0.82
N GLN A 152 3.43 14.69 -0.29
CA GLN A 152 3.61 14.32 1.10
C GLN A 152 5.00 13.69 1.19
N LYS A 153 5.94 14.32 1.92
CA LYS A 153 6.95 13.54 2.63
C LYS A 153 6.12 12.49 3.34
N ASP A 154 6.28 11.21 2.96
CA ASP A 154 5.69 10.10 3.71
C ASP A 154 5.87 10.43 5.19
N ASP A 155 4.81 10.26 5.97
CA ASP A 155 4.70 10.66 7.37
C ASP A 155 5.52 9.77 8.32
N GLY A 156 6.67 9.28 7.85
CA GLY A 156 7.49 8.23 8.44
C GLY A 156 7.08 6.83 8.02
N GLU A 157 6.01 6.65 7.21
CA GLU A 157 5.64 5.33 6.69
C GLU A 157 6.51 4.91 5.50
N ILE A 158 7.81 4.72 5.76
CA ILE A 158 8.77 4.02 4.87
C ILE A 158 8.35 2.57 4.52
N ALA A 159 7.20 2.11 5.00
CA ALA A 159 6.71 0.75 4.78
C ALA A 159 6.11 0.57 3.38
N GLY A 160 6.30 -0.60 2.79
CA GLY A 160 5.70 -0.95 1.50
C GLY A 160 6.40 -0.35 0.29
N LYS A 161 7.59 0.24 0.45
CA LYS A 161 8.37 0.85 -0.64
C LYS A 161 9.80 0.32 -0.66
N TYR A 162 10.48 0.47 -1.79
CA TYR A 162 11.87 0.07 -1.99
C TYR A 162 12.82 1.27 -1.85
N TYR A 163 13.95 1.03 -1.18
CA TYR A 163 14.95 2.05 -0.87
C TYR A 163 16.37 1.52 -1.03
N LYS A 164 17.32 2.40 -1.33
CA LYS A 164 18.74 2.16 -1.05
C LYS A 164 19.03 2.60 0.38
N ILE A 165 19.48 1.65 1.20
CA ILE A 165 19.93 1.94 2.57
C ILE A 165 21.44 2.20 2.49
N ILE A 166 21.83 3.47 2.64
CA ILE A 166 23.20 3.93 2.39
C ILE A 166 23.85 4.36 3.69
N ASN A 167 25.06 3.86 3.96
CA ASN A 167 25.76 4.20 5.18
C ASN A 167 26.35 5.62 5.13
N VAL A 168 26.11 6.42 6.18
CA VAL A 168 26.53 7.83 6.21
C VAL A 168 28.05 7.98 6.14
N LYS A 169 28.83 7.07 6.76
CA LYS A 169 30.29 7.14 6.76
C LYS A 169 30.91 6.65 5.46
N THR A 170 30.53 5.46 4.99
CA THR A 170 31.18 4.83 3.83
C THR A 170 30.63 5.31 2.48
N LYS A 171 29.45 5.94 2.46
CA LYS A 171 28.70 6.35 1.26
C LYS A 171 28.36 5.19 0.31
N LYS A 172 28.32 3.97 0.86
CA LYS A 172 28.04 2.72 0.15
C LYS A 172 26.67 2.17 0.55
N ALA A 173 26.00 1.50 -0.39
CA ALA A 173 24.67 0.92 -0.21
C ALA A 173 24.75 -0.51 0.35
N LEU A 174 23.80 -0.85 1.20
CA LEU A 174 23.62 -2.18 1.79
C LEU A 174 23.16 -3.20 0.72
N MET A 175 23.81 -4.37 0.68
CA MET A 175 23.40 -5.50 -0.17
C MET A 175 23.95 -6.84 0.31
N PRO A 176 23.41 -7.99 -0.15
CA PRO A 176 24.08 -9.28 -0.03
C PRO A 176 25.41 -9.30 -0.77
N LYS A 177 26.42 -9.87 -0.14
CA LYS A 177 27.73 -10.12 -0.74
C LYS A 177 27.58 -10.90 -2.05
N ASP A 178 28.37 -10.50 -3.05
CA ASP A 178 28.45 -11.12 -4.37
C ASP A 178 27.10 -11.22 -5.12
N LYS A 179 26.10 -10.38 -4.76
CA LYS A 179 24.72 -10.43 -5.30
C LYS A 179 24.07 -11.82 -5.12
N SER A 180 24.43 -12.50 -4.04
CA SER A 180 23.93 -13.85 -3.77
C SER A 180 22.42 -13.85 -3.51
N ASN A 181 21.74 -14.91 -3.93
CA ASN A 181 20.35 -15.22 -3.58
C ASN A 181 20.22 -16.34 -2.53
N GLN A 182 21.34 -16.81 -1.98
CA GLN A 182 21.39 -17.92 -1.04
C GLN A 182 21.19 -17.47 0.42
N ASN A 183 20.62 -18.36 1.24
CA ASN A 183 20.60 -18.20 2.69
C ASN A 183 22.03 -18.10 3.25
N SER A 184 22.19 -17.36 4.34
CA SER A 184 23.46 -17.14 5.04
C SER A 184 24.52 -16.37 4.23
N ALA A 185 24.16 -15.76 3.10
CA ALA A 185 25.03 -14.78 2.46
C ALA A 185 25.15 -13.53 3.37
N GLN A 186 26.38 -13.12 3.65
CA GLN A 186 26.69 -11.94 4.46
C GLN A 186 26.13 -10.67 3.81
N ILE A 187 25.68 -9.72 4.62
CA ILE A 187 25.35 -8.37 4.18
C ILE A 187 26.60 -7.49 4.25
N VAL A 188 26.83 -6.71 3.20
CA VAL A 188 27.99 -5.80 3.04
C VAL A 188 27.50 -4.41 2.63
N VAL A 189 28.39 -3.43 2.64
CA VAL A 189 28.19 -2.15 1.96
C VAL A 189 29.07 -2.06 0.72
N ALA A 190 28.46 -1.79 -0.45
CA ALA A 190 29.14 -1.72 -1.74
C ALA A 190 28.88 -0.38 -2.46
N ASP A 191 29.68 -0.09 -3.49
CA ASP A 191 29.51 1.13 -4.28
C ASP A 191 28.12 1.16 -4.94
N ILE A 192 27.50 2.34 -4.99
CA ILE A 192 26.11 2.49 -5.41
C ILE A 192 25.99 2.19 -6.91
N GLU A 193 25.12 1.24 -7.24
CA GLU A 193 24.82 0.80 -8.61
C GLU A 193 23.30 0.63 -8.79
N ASP A 194 22.84 0.51 -10.03
CA ASP A 194 21.44 0.17 -10.32
C ASP A 194 21.28 -1.35 -10.36
N THR A 195 20.81 -1.92 -9.26
CA THR A 195 20.65 -3.37 -9.11
C THR A 195 19.56 -3.72 -8.09
N PRO A 196 18.75 -4.77 -8.32
CA PRO A 196 17.76 -5.21 -7.34
C PRO A 196 18.40 -5.72 -6.03
N PHE A 197 19.70 -5.99 -5.99
CA PHE A 197 20.40 -6.39 -4.75
C PHE A 197 20.69 -5.23 -3.78
N GLN A 198 20.64 -3.97 -4.25
CA GLN A 198 20.71 -2.76 -3.40
C GLN A 198 19.33 -2.13 -3.15
N SER A 199 18.28 -2.69 -3.76
CA SER A 199 16.89 -2.27 -3.57
C SER A 199 16.30 -3.05 -2.40
N ILE A 200 16.21 -2.41 -1.23
CA ILE A 200 15.71 -3.00 0.01
C ILE A 200 14.29 -2.53 0.25
N ARG A 201 13.34 -3.48 0.27
CA ARG A 201 11.97 -3.20 0.68
C ARG A 201 11.92 -3.09 2.20
N ILE A 202 11.36 -1.99 2.69
CA ILE A 202 11.08 -1.83 4.12
C ILE A 202 9.60 -2.17 4.31
N ALA A 203 9.29 -3.11 5.21
CA ALA A 203 7.93 -3.59 5.42
C ALA A 203 7.57 -3.58 6.91
N LYS A 204 6.48 -2.88 7.26
CA LYS A 204 5.99 -2.82 8.64
C LYS A 204 5.33 -4.14 9.03
N THR A 205 5.62 -4.63 10.22
CA THR A 205 5.06 -5.85 10.77
C THR A 205 3.89 -5.53 11.69
N SER A 206 3.03 -6.53 11.96
CA SER A 206 1.86 -6.38 12.84
C SER A 206 2.19 -6.04 14.29
N ASP A 207 3.43 -6.29 14.71
CA ASP A 207 3.99 -5.92 16.02
C ASP A 207 4.78 -4.59 15.98
N ASN A 208 4.54 -3.73 14.98
CA ASN A 208 5.12 -2.39 14.81
C ASN A 208 6.65 -2.32 14.68
N TYR A 209 7.28 -3.40 14.21
CA TYR A 209 8.67 -3.36 13.73
C TYR A 209 8.72 -3.24 12.21
N TYR A 210 9.93 -3.18 11.66
CA TYR A 210 10.16 -3.29 10.22
C TYR A 210 10.94 -4.56 9.89
N SER A 211 10.59 -5.24 8.81
CA SER A 211 11.44 -6.26 8.17
C SER A 211 12.00 -5.70 6.87
N LEU A 212 13.25 -6.07 6.57
CA LEU A 212 14.03 -5.54 5.46
C LEU A 212 14.28 -6.65 4.45
N PHE A 213 13.72 -6.55 3.24
CA PHE A 213 13.77 -7.59 2.22
C PHE A 213 14.56 -7.14 1.00
N VAL A 214 15.56 -7.91 0.58
CA VAL A 214 16.35 -7.61 -0.62
C VAL A 214 15.53 -7.96 -1.86
N LYS A 215 15.29 -7.01 -2.78
CA LYS A 215 14.49 -7.24 -4.00
C LYS A 215 15.06 -8.38 -4.85
N GLY A 216 16.38 -8.42 -5.04
CA GLY A 216 17.06 -9.40 -5.90
C GLY A 216 17.08 -10.85 -5.40
N SER A 217 16.80 -11.10 -4.11
CA SER A 217 16.82 -12.45 -3.53
C SER A 217 15.50 -12.86 -2.84
N GLY A 218 14.63 -11.89 -2.55
CA GLY A 218 13.42 -12.09 -1.76
C GLY A 218 13.63 -12.30 -0.26
N LYS A 219 14.89 -12.34 0.20
CA LYS A 219 15.26 -12.75 1.56
C LYS A 219 15.29 -11.56 2.52
N ALA A 220 14.99 -11.85 3.78
CA ALA A 220 15.03 -10.87 4.87
C ALA A 220 16.47 -10.71 5.40
N LEU A 221 16.83 -9.50 5.84
CA LEU A 221 17.99 -9.30 6.70
C LEU A 221 17.75 -10.00 8.04
N ASP A 222 18.73 -10.78 8.49
CA ASP A 222 18.64 -11.69 9.64
C ASP A 222 19.93 -11.60 10.50
N VAL A 223 19.76 -11.60 11.82
CA VAL A 223 20.86 -11.85 12.78
C VAL A 223 20.95 -13.36 13.05
N PRO A 224 22.03 -14.05 12.61
CA PRO A 224 22.06 -15.51 12.56
C PRO A 224 21.82 -16.16 13.92
N GLY A 225 20.82 -17.05 13.97
CA GLY A 225 20.47 -17.80 15.17
C GLY A 225 19.96 -16.94 16.34
N ALA A 226 19.47 -15.72 16.06
CA ALA A 226 19.06 -14.74 17.06
C ALA A 226 20.13 -14.43 18.12
N SER A 227 21.43 -14.52 17.74
CA SER A 227 22.56 -14.16 18.60
C SER A 227 22.40 -12.73 19.15
N ARG A 228 22.74 -12.55 20.42
CA ARG A 228 22.79 -11.24 21.10
C ARG A 228 24.22 -10.70 21.23
N ASP A 229 25.17 -11.33 20.55
CA ASP A 229 26.58 -11.00 20.65
C ASP A 229 26.92 -9.84 19.71
N ALA A 230 27.63 -8.84 20.22
CA ALA A 230 28.19 -7.77 19.40
C ALA A 230 29.29 -8.32 18.48
N GLY A 231 29.40 -7.73 17.29
CA GLY A 231 30.28 -8.20 16.22
C GLY A 231 29.71 -9.37 15.41
N LYS A 232 28.47 -9.81 15.66
CA LYS A 232 27.81 -10.82 14.82
C LYS A 232 27.48 -10.25 13.44
N ASP A 233 27.99 -10.88 12.39
CA ASP A 233 27.68 -10.58 10.99
C ASP A 233 26.17 -10.67 10.73
N ILE A 234 25.63 -9.69 10.00
CA ILE A 234 24.28 -9.72 9.43
C ILE A 234 24.30 -10.58 8.17
N ILE A 235 23.28 -11.41 7.97
CA ILE A 235 23.08 -12.22 6.76
C ILE A 235 21.74 -11.89 6.11
N GLN A 236 21.51 -12.41 4.91
CA GLN A 236 20.13 -12.66 4.45
C GLN A 236 19.69 -14.09 4.77
N TYR A 237 18.41 -14.26 5.08
CA TYR A 237 17.78 -15.57 5.26
C TYR A 237 16.32 -15.56 4.78
N ASP A 238 15.76 -16.74 4.52
CA ASP A 238 14.33 -16.88 4.22
C ASP A 238 13.47 -16.34 5.36
N SER A 239 12.37 -15.68 5.00
CA SER A 239 11.50 -15.00 5.97
C SER A 239 10.84 -16.01 6.91
N ASN A 240 11.09 -15.85 8.21
CA ASN A 240 10.50 -16.66 9.28
C ASN A 240 9.72 -15.82 10.32
N ASN A 241 9.65 -14.49 10.14
CA ASN A 241 8.92 -13.54 11.00
C ASN A 241 9.39 -13.51 12.47
N ASN A 242 10.57 -14.08 12.78
CA ASN A 242 11.17 -14.01 14.11
C ASN A 242 11.74 -12.62 14.39
N LEU A 243 11.92 -12.30 15.68
CA LEU A 243 12.43 -10.99 16.14
C LEU A 243 13.86 -10.67 15.63
N ASN A 244 14.65 -11.67 15.23
CA ASN A 244 15.99 -11.48 14.66
C ASN A 244 15.98 -11.09 13.17
N GLN A 245 14.80 -11.02 12.54
CA GLN A 245 14.56 -10.46 11.20
C GLN A 245 13.76 -9.14 11.25
N LYS A 246 13.70 -8.53 12.45
CA LYS A 246 12.92 -7.32 12.74
C LYS A 246 13.82 -6.21 13.25
N TRP A 247 13.51 -5.01 12.81
CA TRP A 247 14.35 -3.84 12.87
C TRP A 247 13.54 -2.64 13.36
N ILE A 248 14.15 -1.84 14.22
CA ILE A 248 13.62 -0.57 14.70
C ILE A 248 14.41 0.52 14.00
N PHE A 249 13.70 1.42 13.33
CA PHE A 249 14.27 2.63 12.76
C PHE A 249 14.10 3.77 13.77
N THR A 250 15.15 4.52 14.02
CA THR A 250 15.10 5.75 14.84
C THR A 250 15.78 6.85 14.05
N GLU A 251 15.01 7.85 13.64
CA GLU A 251 15.56 9.08 13.06
C GLU A 251 16.36 9.82 14.12
N VAL A 252 17.58 10.22 13.78
CA VAL A 252 18.51 10.93 14.68
C VAL A 252 18.84 12.34 14.19
N GLU A 253 18.73 12.57 12.88
CA GLU A 253 18.87 13.84 12.16
C GLU A 253 17.93 13.75 10.93
N ASP A 254 17.48 14.86 10.30
CA ASP A 254 16.49 14.82 9.18
C ASP A 254 16.94 13.88 8.04
N GLY A 255 16.18 12.80 7.83
CA GLY A 255 16.47 11.77 6.83
C GLY A 255 17.61 10.79 7.19
N ILE A 256 18.16 10.85 8.41
CA ILE A 256 19.25 9.99 8.89
C ILE A 256 18.77 9.13 10.06
N TYR A 257 18.96 7.82 9.93
CA TYR A 257 18.43 6.82 10.84
C TYR A 257 19.53 5.96 11.46
N THR A 258 19.34 5.56 12.72
CA THR A 258 19.97 4.35 13.25
C THR A 258 19.02 3.17 13.10
N ILE A 259 19.54 1.99 12.74
CA ILE A 259 18.75 0.76 12.54
C ILE A 259 19.16 -0.26 13.62
N GLN A 260 18.21 -0.67 14.45
CA GLN A 260 18.45 -1.54 15.62
C GLN A 260 17.74 -2.89 15.45
N ALA A 261 18.41 -4.01 15.74
CA ALA A 261 17.80 -5.33 15.76
C ALA A 261 16.84 -5.47 16.95
N ALA A 262 15.59 -5.85 16.70
CA ALA A 262 14.53 -5.86 17.72
C ALA A 262 14.74 -6.90 18.82
N HIS A 263 15.45 -8.00 18.56
CA HIS A 263 15.71 -9.04 19.57
C HIS A 263 16.91 -8.73 20.49
N SER A 264 17.99 -8.16 19.97
CA SER A 264 19.24 -7.92 20.70
C SER A 264 19.37 -6.50 21.24
N GLY A 265 18.71 -5.51 20.63
CA GLY A 265 18.91 -4.10 20.93
C GLY A 265 20.23 -3.54 20.39
N LEU A 266 20.96 -4.30 19.56
CA LEU A 266 22.21 -3.88 18.91
C LEU A 266 21.93 -3.25 17.54
N TYR A 267 22.87 -2.45 17.05
CA TYR A 267 22.70 -1.57 15.88
C TYR A 267 23.46 -2.07 14.66
N LEU A 268 22.88 -1.88 13.45
CA LEU A 268 23.60 -2.10 12.20
C LEU A 268 24.82 -1.18 12.12
N ASP A 269 25.97 -1.79 11.89
CA ASP A 269 27.27 -1.14 11.87
C ASP A 269 28.07 -1.56 10.63
N ALA A 270 28.62 -0.59 9.91
CA ALA A 270 29.44 -0.79 8.71
C ALA A 270 30.88 -0.28 8.87
N SER A 271 31.46 -0.40 10.07
CA SER A 271 32.87 -0.05 10.35
C SER A 271 33.90 -0.94 9.63
N GLU A 272 33.46 -2.07 9.08
CA GLU A 272 34.26 -3.06 8.37
C GLU A 272 33.55 -3.51 7.08
N ASP A 273 34.20 -4.34 6.25
CA ASP A 273 33.67 -4.78 4.95
C ASP A 273 32.33 -5.56 5.03
N VAL A 274 32.00 -6.11 6.20
CA VAL A 274 30.77 -6.86 6.48
C VAL A 274 29.95 -6.12 7.54
N VAL A 275 28.65 -5.96 7.28
CA VAL A 275 27.73 -5.30 8.22
C VAL A 275 27.50 -6.21 9.42
N ARG A 276 27.57 -5.64 10.62
CA ARG A 276 27.43 -6.36 11.90
C ARG A 276 26.39 -5.71 12.80
N GLN A 277 25.94 -6.43 13.82
CA GLN A 277 25.31 -5.79 14.98
C GLN A 277 26.39 -5.39 16.00
N ARG A 278 26.36 -4.16 16.52
CA ARG A 278 27.26 -3.65 17.58
C ARG A 278 26.51 -2.82 18.62
N GLU A 279 27.15 -2.55 19.76
CA GLU A 279 26.65 -1.60 20.75
C GLU A 279 26.57 -0.19 20.15
N LYS A 280 25.66 0.65 20.66
CA LYS A 280 25.49 2.03 20.18
C LYS A 280 26.74 2.87 20.45
N ASP A 281 27.36 3.39 19.41
CA ASP A 281 28.56 4.25 19.51
C ASP A 281 28.37 5.69 18.98
N ASN A 282 27.21 5.98 18.39
CA ASN A 282 26.86 7.24 17.70
C ASN A 282 27.75 7.60 16.50
N SER A 283 28.60 6.68 16.02
CA SER A 283 29.43 6.90 14.85
C SER A 283 28.59 6.96 13.58
N ASP A 284 29.13 7.64 12.56
CA ASP A 284 28.49 7.66 11.23
C ASP A 284 28.49 6.27 10.55
N TYR A 285 29.19 5.27 11.11
CA TYR A 285 29.10 3.87 10.66
C TYR A 285 27.80 3.18 11.10
N GLN A 286 27.10 3.73 12.11
CA GLN A 286 25.79 3.25 12.58
C GLN A 286 24.61 4.12 12.09
N LYS A 287 24.91 5.16 11.31
CA LYS A 287 23.92 6.07 10.71
C LYS A 287 23.71 5.73 9.23
N TRP A 288 22.46 5.80 8.80
CA TRP A 288 22.01 5.36 7.49
C TRP A 288 21.04 6.38 6.87
N THR A 289 21.25 6.75 5.61
CA THR A 289 20.22 7.41 4.79
C THR A 289 19.38 6.35 4.09
N ILE A 290 18.11 6.71 3.81
CA ILE A 290 17.13 5.83 3.19
C ILE A 290 16.62 6.54 1.92
N GLU A 291 17.22 6.21 0.78
CA GLU A 291 16.93 6.88 -0.50
C GLU A 291 15.88 6.09 -1.28
N TYR A 292 14.76 6.75 -1.63
CA TYR A 292 13.66 6.12 -2.35
C TYR A 292 14.08 5.62 -3.75
N VAL A 293 13.62 4.41 -4.11
CA VAL A 293 13.86 3.78 -5.42
C VAL A 293 12.56 3.68 -6.21
N GLU A 294 11.58 2.95 -5.68
CA GLU A 294 10.28 2.73 -6.31
C GLU A 294 9.24 2.22 -5.29
N ASP A 295 7.97 2.39 -5.62
CA ASP A 295 6.86 1.75 -4.90
C ASP A 295 6.89 0.22 -5.03
N SER A 296 6.19 -0.46 -4.10
CA SER A 296 6.04 -1.91 -4.11
C SER A 296 5.52 -2.46 -5.45
N VAL A 297 5.96 -3.67 -5.79
CA VAL A 297 5.48 -4.43 -6.95
C VAL A 297 3.96 -4.63 -6.86
N LEU A 298 3.42 -5.00 -5.70
CA LEU A 298 1.97 -5.09 -5.45
C LEU A 298 1.23 -3.78 -5.75
N VAL A 299 1.75 -2.62 -5.35
CA VAL A 299 1.12 -1.31 -5.64
C VAL A 299 1.06 -1.11 -7.16
N LYS A 300 2.19 -1.33 -7.85
CA LYS A 300 2.30 -1.19 -9.30
C LYS A 300 1.44 -2.21 -10.07
N VAL A 301 1.19 -3.39 -9.50
CA VAL A 301 0.31 -4.43 -10.09
C VAL A 301 -1.10 -3.90 -10.29
N LEU A 302 -1.63 -3.07 -9.39
CA LEU A 302 -2.98 -2.50 -9.52
C LEU A 302 -3.17 -1.69 -10.83
N SER A 303 -2.08 -1.20 -11.42
CA SER A 303 -2.07 -0.44 -12.68
C SER A 303 -1.75 -1.27 -13.93
N SER A 304 -1.44 -2.57 -13.79
CA SER A 304 -0.98 -3.41 -14.90
C SER A 304 -2.11 -3.88 -15.81
N GLU A 305 -1.78 -4.19 -17.07
CA GLU A 305 -2.73 -4.76 -18.02
C GLU A 305 -3.19 -6.17 -17.58
N GLY A 306 -2.30 -6.98 -16.99
CA GLY A 306 -2.67 -8.26 -16.38
C GLY A 306 -3.73 -8.11 -15.28
N PHE A 307 -3.58 -7.13 -14.38
CA PHE A 307 -4.56 -6.88 -13.31
C PHE A 307 -5.89 -6.37 -13.88
N LYS A 308 -5.86 -5.38 -14.79
CA LYS A 308 -7.06 -4.86 -15.45
C LYS A 308 -7.84 -5.93 -16.22
N ALA A 309 -7.14 -6.91 -16.80
CA ALA A 309 -7.74 -8.03 -17.52
C ALA A 309 -8.35 -9.09 -16.61
N LEU A 310 -8.06 -9.13 -15.31
CA LEU A 310 -8.70 -10.06 -14.37
C LEU A 310 -10.21 -9.78 -14.23
N PRO A 311 -11.03 -10.82 -13.95
CA PRO A 311 -12.38 -10.64 -13.46
C PRO A 311 -12.46 -9.69 -12.24
N GLN A 312 -13.46 -8.81 -12.21
CA GLN A 312 -13.64 -7.79 -11.16
C GLN A 312 -13.74 -8.36 -9.73
N GLN A 313 -14.04 -9.66 -9.58
CA GLN A 313 -14.00 -10.32 -8.28
C GLN A 313 -12.57 -10.60 -7.80
N LEU A 314 -11.67 -10.99 -8.70
CA LEU A 314 -10.26 -11.25 -8.39
C LEU A 314 -9.50 -9.95 -8.09
N GLN A 315 -9.79 -8.87 -8.82
CA GLN A 315 -9.27 -7.53 -8.52
C GLN A 315 -9.59 -7.12 -7.07
N ARG A 316 -10.88 -7.15 -6.70
CA ARG A 316 -11.33 -6.86 -5.33
C ARG A 316 -10.75 -7.81 -4.29
N GLY A 317 -10.60 -9.10 -4.62
CA GLY A 317 -9.99 -10.10 -3.73
C GLY A 317 -8.52 -9.78 -3.44
N PHE A 318 -7.75 -9.42 -4.47
CA PHE A 318 -6.35 -9.04 -4.35
C PHE A 318 -6.17 -7.72 -3.59
N GLU A 319 -6.92 -6.67 -3.94
CA GLU A 319 -6.93 -5.40 -3.20
C GLU A 319 -7.23 -5.63 -1.71
N THR A 320 -8.29 -6.39 -1.42
CA THR A 320 -8.69 -6.70 -0.04
C THR A 320 -7.61 -7.50 0.70
N TYR A 321 -7.06 -8.54 0.09
CA TYR A 321 -6.20 -9.49 0.79
C TYR A 321 -4.78 -8.96 0.96
N MET A 322 -4.22 -8.27 -0.05
CA MET A 322 -2.84 -7.79 -0.06
C MET A 322 -2.67 -6.43 0.64
N PHE A 323 -3.70 -5.58 0.69
CA PHE A 323 -3.61 -4.22 1.27
C PHE A 323 -4.37 -4.06 2.59
N SER A 324 -4.99 -5.14 3.10
CA SER A 324 -5.57 -5.14 4.45
C SER A 324 -4.50 -5.01 5.54
N LYS A 325 -4.79 -4.20 6.56
CA LYS A 325 -3.92 -4.00 7.74
C LYS A 325 -3.90 -5.20 8.70
N LEU A 326 -4.57 -6.31 8.38
CA LEU A 326 -4.55 -7.50 9.22
C LEU A 326 -3.14 -8.16 9.24
N PRO A 327 -2.69 -8.70 10.39
CA PRO A 327 -1.39 -9.37 10.50
C PRO A 327 -1.13 -10.49 9.49
N ILE A 328 -2.18 -11.24 9.15
CA ILE A 328 -2.12 -12.32 8.17
C ILE A 328 -1.96 -11.78 6.74
N SER A 329 -2.73 -10.76 6.37
CA SER A 329 -2.63 -10.04 5.09
C SER A 329 -1.25 -9.44 4.88
N ILE A 330 -0.69 -8.74 5.88
CA ILE A 330 0.67 -8.18 5.81
C ILE A 330 1.70 -9.28 5.53
N THR A 331 1.58 -10.44 6.18
CA THR A 331 2.49 -11.58 5.99
C THR A 331 2.40 -12.13 4.56
N VAL A 332 1.18 -12.23 4.03
CA VAL A 332 0.93 -12.77 2.68
C VAL A 332 1.35 -11.78 1.60
N ALA A 333 1.04 -10.49 1.76
CA ALA A 333 1.52 -9.42 0.88
C ALA A 333 3.05 -9.40 0.80
N ASN A 334 3.76 -9.56 1.92
CA ASN A 334 5.21 -9.65 1.94
C ASN A 334 5.76 -10.83 1.09
N ARG A 335 5.03 -11.96 1.04
CA ARG A 335 5.38 -13.13 0.22
C ARG A 335 5.00 -12.94 -1.25
N ALA A 336 3.84 -12.36 -1.51
CA ALA A 336 3.32 -12.05 -2.85
C ALA A 336 4.25 -11.07 -3.59
N GLU A 337 4.63 -9.99 -2.93
CA GLU A 337 5.61 -9.00 -3.39
C GLU A 337 6.92 -9.64 -3.85
N VAL A 338 7.51 -10.50 -3.01
CA VAL A 338 8.75 -11.22 -3.32
C VAL A 338 8.58 -12.12 -4.54
N TYR A 339 7.49 -12.87 -4.60
CA TYR A 339 7.21 -13.79 -5.72
C TYR A 339 7.04 -13.04 -7.05
N LEU A 340 6.26 -11.97 -7.06
CA LEU A 340 6.02 -11.14 -8.24
C LEU A 340 7.33 -10.46 -8.71
N ALA A 341 8.14 -9.96 -7.78
CA ALA A 341 9.47 -9.44 -8.09
C ALA A 341 10.41 -10.51 -8.68
N SER A 342 10.44 -11.72 -8.10
CA SER A 342 11.33 -12.80 -8.56
C SER A 342 10.92 -13.42 -9.91
N ASN A 343 9.66 -13.27 -10.30
CA ASN A 343 9.14 -13.71 -11.61
C ASN A 343 9.18 -12.59 -12.67
N ASP A 344 9.85 -11.46 -12.38
CA ASP A 344 9.98 -10.30 -13.29
C ASP A 344 8.62 -9.87 -13.89
N TYR A 345 7.64 -9.70 -13.01
CA TYR A 345 6.21 -9.58 -13.33
C TYR A 345 5.88 -8.63 -14.49
N PHE A 346 6.45 -7.43 -14.51
CA PHE A 346 6.11 -6.40 -15.51
C PHE A 346 6.66 -6.69 -16.91
N ASN A 347 7.63 -7.60 -17.04
CA ASN A 347 8.17 -8.05 -18.33
C ASN A 347 7.46 -9.32 -18.84
N GLN A 348 6.51 -9.87 -18.09
CA GLN A 348 5.69 -11.00 -18.53
C GLN A 348 4.53 -10.53 -19.42
N ASP A 349 4.02 -11.43 -20.29
CA ASP A 349 2.78 -11.20 -21.04
C ASP A 349 1.53 -11.14 -20.12
N ILE A 350 0.40 -10.70 -20.68
CA ILE A 350 -0.85 -10.47 -19.92
C ILE A 350 -1.37 -11.76 -19.27
N GLU A 351 -1.34 -12.90 -19.97
CA GLU A 351 -1.82 -14.18 -19.42
C GLU A 351 -0.94 -14.63 -18.25
N LYS A 352 0.38 -14.49 -18.39
CA LYS A 352 1.34 -14.83 -17.33
C LYS A 352 1.25 -13.86 -16.15
N GLN A 353 1.00 -12.56 -16.39
CA GLN A 353 0.71 -11.59 -15.33
C GLN A 353 -0.56 -11.98 -14.55
N GLN A 354 -1.65 -12.35 -15.24
CA GLN A 354 -2.87 -12.82 -14.59
C GLN A 354 -2.62 -14.08 -13.75
N TYR A 355 -1.92 -15.07 -14.31
CA TYR A 355 -1.51 -16.27 -13.58
C TYR A 355 -0.73 -15.94 -12.31
N LEU A 356 0.27 -15.06 -12.39
CA LEU A 356 1.09 -14.70 -11.24
C LEU A 356 0.28 -13.98 -10.14
N ILE A 357 -0.66 -13.09 -10.50
CA ILE A 357 -1.57 -12.48 -9.52
C ILE A 357 -2.42 -13.55 -8.84
N ILE A 358 -3.06 -14.43 -9.62
CA ILE A 358 -3.93 -15.48 -9.10
C ILE A 358 -3.15 -16.43 -8.18
N ASP A 359 -1.92 -16.77 -8.54
CA ASP A 359 -1.06 -17.63 -7.73
C ASP A 359 -0.72 -16.99 -6.37
N THR A 360 -0.51 -15.67 -6.30
CA THR A 360 -0.33 -14.99 -5.00
C THR A 360 -1.57 -15.04 -4.10
N LEU A 361 -2.78 -15.19 -4.66
CA LEU A 361 -4.00 -15.35 -3.84
C LEU A 361 -4.07 -16.72 -3.16
N SER A 362 -3.29 -17.72 -3.62
CA SER A 362 -3.12 -19.01 -2.93
C SER A 362 -2.16 -18.93 -1.74
N PHE A 363 -1.47 -17.80 -1.53
CA PHE A 363 -0.45 -17.73 -0.51
C PHE A 363 -1.08 -17.66 0.89
N THR A 364 -0.74 -18.67 1.70
CA THR A 364 -1.00 -18.70 3.13
C THR A 364 0.16 -18.09 3.92
N ALA A 365 -0.15 -17.62 5.13
CA ALA A 365 0.84 -17.11 6.08
C ALA A 365 1.64 -18.19 6.83
N THR A 366 1.55 -19.47 6.42
CA THR A 366 2.16 -20.59 7.14
C THR A 366 3.41 -21.11 6.40
N GLY A 367 4.62 -21.05 6.96
CA GLY A 367 5.12 -21.97 8.00
C GLY A 367 4.16 -22.35 9.14
N GLN A 368 4.11 -23.65 9.44
CA GLN A 368 3.22 -24.28 10.43
C GLN A 368 2.65 -23.35 11.52
N ILE A 369 1.33 -23.12 11.48
CA ILE A 369 0.59 -22.60 12.65
C ILE A 369 0.47 -23.73 13.68
N GLY A 370 1.57 -23.98 14.38
CA GLY A 370 1.59 -24.68 15.65
C GLY A 370 1.33 -23.68 16.78
N GLY A 371 0.08 -23.30 17.00
CA GLY A 371 -0.31 -22.56 18.21
C GLY A 371 -1.21 -21.32 18.02
N GLN A 372 -2.52 -21.52 18.25
CA GLN A 372 -3.42 -20.54 18.86
C GLN A 372 -3.57 -19.11 18.24
N PRO A 373 -3.77 -18.91 16.92
CA PRO A 373 -4.31 -17.63 16.43
C PRO A 373 -5.75 -17.40 16.92
N LEU A 374 -6.54 -18.48 17.03
CA LEU A 374 -7.94 -18.51 17.46
C LEU A 374 -8.20 -17.97 18.88
N VAL A 375 -7.15 -17.73 19.67
CA VAL A 375 -7.26 -17.19 21.04
C VAL A 375 -7.25 -15.65 21.06
N LYS A 376 -6.64 -14.99 20.07
CA LYS A 376 -6.45 -13.53 20.07
C LYS A 376 -7.50 -12.75 19.28
N LEU A 377 -8.19 -13.39 18.33
CA LEU A 377 -9.35 -12.83 17.65
C LEU A 377 -10.58 -13.61 18.10
N GLN A 378 -11.42 -12.99 18.91
CA GLN A 378 -12.75 -13.51 19.23
C GLN A 378 -13.77 -12.80 18.33
N PRO A 379 -14.16 -13.39 17.18
CA PRO A 379 -15.21 -12.82 16.37
C PRO A 379 -16.50 -12.79 17.17
N LYS A 380 -17.24 -11.69 17.08
CA LYS A 380 -18.57 -11.60 17.69
C LYS A 380 -19.60 -12.18 16.74
N TYR A 381 -20.30 -13.19 17.19
CA TYR A 381 -21.39 -13.83 16.47
C TYR A 381 -22.48 -14.27 17.45
N GLU A 382 -23.66 -14.47 16.90
CA GLU A 382 -24.83 -15.05 17.55
C GLU A 382 -25.34 -16.21 16.68
N ILE A 383 -25.66 -17.34 17.31
CA ILE A 383 -26.44 -18.40 16.66
C ILE A 383 -27.90 -18.06 16.89
N VAL A 384 -28.54 -17.44 15.88
CA VAL A 384 -29.90 -16.88 16.01
C VAL A 384 -31.00 -17.93 15.93
N SER A 385 -30.71 -19.12 15.36
CA SER A 385 -31.57 -20.29 15.48
C SER A 385 -30.79 -21.60 15.29
N LYS A 386 -31.30 -22.66 15.91
CA LYS A 386 -30.91 -24.05 15.70
C LYS A 386 -32.17 -24.82 15.32
N THR A 387 -32.17 -25.45 14.14
CA THR A 387 -33.32 -26.22 13.62
C THR A 387 -32.88 -27.57 13.08
N PHE A 388 -33.68 -28.60 13.31
CA PHE A 388 -33.47 -29.93 12.74
C PHE A 388 -34.29 -30.09 11.45
N ASP A 389 -33.65 -30.55 10.39
CA ASP A 389 -34.29 -30.98 9.14
C ASP A 389 -33.97 -32.47 8.91
N PRO A 390 -34.99 -33.36 8.92
CA PRO A 390 -34.78 -34.80 8.77
C PRO A 390 -34.39 -35.23 7.34
N GLU A 391 -34.60 -34.40 6.32
CA GLU A 391 -34.37 -34.74 4.90
C GLU A 391 -33.61 -33.63 4.14
N TYR A 392 -32.67 -32.98 4.83
CA TYR A 392 -31.89 -31.88 4.26
C TYR A 392 -31.01 -32.34 3.08
N ASP A 393 -31.14 -31.67 1.91
CA ASP A 393 -30.31 -31.94 0.73
C ASP A 393 -28.91 -31.31 0.89
N ILE A 394 -27.95 -32.15 1.24
CA ILE A 394 -26.55 -31.74 1.45
C ILE A 394 -25.84 -31.47 0.12
N TRP A 395 -26.12 -32.28 -0.92
CA TRP A 395 -25.48 -32.18 -2.23
C TRP A 395 -26.20 -32.99 -3.31
N ARG A 396 -26.66 -32.31 -4.38
CA ARG A 396 -27.20 -32.94 -5.61
C ARG A 396 -28.25 -34.04 -5.35
N GLY A 397 -29.15 -33.84 -4.39
CA GLY A 397 -30.21 -34.79 -4.05
C GLY A 397 -29.85 -35.84 -2.99
N HIS A 398 -28.61 -35.83 -2.47
CA HIS A 398 -28.26 -36.62 -1.29
C HIS A 398 -28.90 -35.96 -0.07
N ARG A 399 -29.91 -36.60 0.50
CA ARG A 399 -30.65 -36.12 1.67
C ARG A 399 -30.28 -36.89 2.92
N MET A 400 -30.13 -36.20 4.05
CA MET A 400 -29.95 -36.83 5.36
C MET A 400 -30.41 -35.90 6.50
N PRO A 401 -30.65 -36.44 7.71
CA PRO A 401 -30.92 -35.64 8.88
C PRO A 401 -29.77 -34.68 9.19
N CYS A 402 -30.08 -33.40 9.41
CA CYS A 402 -29.10 -32.35 9.68
C CYS A 402 -29.63 -31.35 10.70
N TRP A 403 -28.70 -30.80 11.47
CA TRP A 403 -28.88 -29.62 12.30
C TRP A 403 -28.36 -28.40 11.56
N LEU A 404 -29.23 -27.40 11.39
CA LEU A 404 -28.93 -26.12 10.78
C LEU A 404 -28.84 -25.08 11.88
N TYR A 405 -27.71 -24.36 11.92
CA TYR A 405 -27.42 -23.28 12.83
C TYR A 405 -27.35 -22.00 11.99
N GLU A 406 -28.34 -21.12 12.11
CA GLU A 406 -28.29 -19.81 11.46
C GLU A 406 -27.41 -18.88 12.28
N VAL A 407 -26.37 -18.34 11.66
CA VAL A 407 -25.33 -17.55 12.33
C VAL A 407 -25.35 -16.12 11.81
N VAL A 408 -25.31 -15.17 12.73
CA VAL A 408 -25.17 -13.74 12.46
C VAL A 408 -23.86 -13.29 13.09
N MET A 409 -22.96 -12.72 12.29
CA MET A 409 -21.62 -12.29 12.71
C MET A 409 -21.42 -10.82 12.39
N GLU A 410 -20.83 -10.05 13.31
CA GLU A 410 -20.43 -8.65 13.04
C GLU A 410 -19.46 -8.60 11.85
N GLY A 411 -19.50 -7.51 11.07
CA GLY A 411 -18.55 -7.24 9.98
C GLY A 411 -17.25 -6.60 10.45
N ASP A 412 -16.50 -5.97 9.54
CA ASP A 412 -15.22 -5.33 9.87
C ASP A 412 -15.38 -3.84 10.21
N VAL A 413 -16.52 -3.25 9.86
CA VAL A 413 -16.94 -1.90 10.28
C VAL A 413 -18.35 -1.92 10.87
N GLU A 414 -18.67 -0.92 11.67
CA GLU A 414 -19.97 -0.81 12.35
C GLU A 414 -21.15 -0.89 11.38
N GLY A 415 -22.16 -1.71 11.73
CA GLY A 415 -23.34 -1.95 10.90
C GLY A 415 -23.19 -3.00 9.80
N GLN A 416 -21.97 -3.46 9.46
CA GLN A 416 -21.82 -4.64 8.61
C GLN A 416 -22.18 -5.92 9.38
N VAL A 417 -22.83 -6.86 8.69
CA VAL A 417 -23.30 -8.12 9.27
C VAL A 417 -23.20 -9.23 8.22
N HIS A 418 -22.46 -10.30 8.53
CA HIS A 418 -22.44 -11.53 7.73
C HIS A 418 -23.46 -12.53 8.28
N LYS A 419 -24.28 -13.12 7.41
CA LYS A 419 -25.24 -14.17 7.75
C LYS A 419 -24.97 -15.42 6.95
N PHE A 420 -24.87 -16.57 7.62
CA PHE A 420 -24.64 -17.87 7.00
C PHE A 420 -25.23 -19.01 7.82
N THR A 421 -25.50 -20.15 7.18
CA THR A 421 -25.92 -21.38 7.87
C THR A 421 -24.70 -22.26 8.13
N PHE A 422 -24.44 -22.66 9.37
CA PHE A 422 -23.58 -23.83 9.64
C PHE A 422 -24.47 -25.07 9.70
N ILE A 423 -24.05 -26.19 9.12
CA ILE A 423 -24.84 -27.42 9.03
C ILE A 423 -23.99 -28.59 9.53
N SER A 424 -24.59 -29.45 10.35
CA SER A 424 -23.94 -30.66 10.87
C SER A 424 -24.90 -31.84 10.87
N ASN A 425 -24.37 -33.05 10.62
CA ASN A 425 -25.09 -34.30 10.87
C ASN A 425 -25.14 -34.72 12.35
N GLU A 426 -24.49 -33.98 13.25
CA GLU A 426 -24.51 -34.19 14.70
C GLU A 426 -25.12 -32.99 15.44
N GLU A 427 -25.77 -33.27 16.57
CA GLU A 427 -26.31 -32.23 17.45
C GLU A 427 -25.20 -31.65 18.35
N ASP A 428 -25.10 -30.33 18.43
CA ASP A 428 -24.20 -29.58 19.31
C ASP A 428 -22.71 -29.99 19.23
N SER A 429 -22.26 -30.46 18.06
CA SER A 429 -20.87 -30.81 17.82
C SER A 429 -19.93 -29.61 18.08
N PRO A 430 -18.84 -29.78 18.85
CA PRO A 430 -17.83 -28.74 19.05
C PRO A 430 -17.18 -28.23 17.74
N VAL A 431 -17.33 -28.95 16.62
CA VAL A 431 -16.86 -28.49 15.31
C VAL A 431 -17.68 -27.31 14.80
N VAL A 432 -18.97 -27.22 15.13
CA VAL A 432 -19.85 -26.09 14.75
C VAL A 432 -19.28 -24.77 15.28
N GLU A 433 -19.03 -24.69 16.59
CA GLU A 433 -18.51 -23.47 17.20
C GLU A 433 -17.09 -23.13 16.73
N LYS A 434 -16.21 -24.15 16.58
CA LYS A 434 -14.85 -23.97 16.06
C LYS A 434 -14.85 -23.45 14.63
N GLY A 435 -15.67 -24.01 13.75
CA GLY A 435 -15.79 -23.59 12.35
C GLY A 435 -16.36 -22.18 12.23
N ILE A 436 -17.38 -21.83 13.03
CA ILE A 436 -17.88 -20.44 13.11
C ILE A 436 -16.76 -19.47 13.54
N ARG A 437 -16.00 -19.81 14.58
CA ARG A 437 -14.86 -19.00 15.05
C ARG A 437 -13.76 -18.86 13.99
N ALA A 438 -13.45 -19.91 13.25
CA ALA A 438 -12.46 -19.90 12.16
C ALA A 438 -12.90 -18.99 10.99
N ILE A 439 -14.18 -19.02 10.58
CA ILE A 439 -14.72 -18.08 9.58
C ILE A 439 -14.54 -16.62 10.00
N GLY A 440 -14.73 -16.32 11.29
CA GLY A 440 -14.58 -14.95 11.81
C GLY A 440 -13.16 -14.41 11.84
N VAL A 441 -12.13 -15.20 11.47
CA VAL A 441 -10.74 -14.72 11.32
C VAL A 441 -10.53 -14.01 9.97
N PHE A 442 -11.33 -14.34 8.94
CA PHE A 442 -11.23 -13.74 7.61
C PHE A 442 -12.00 -12.42 7.52
N PRO A 443 -11.52 -11.37 6.81
CA PRO A 443 -12.27 -10.14 6.56
C PRO A 443 -13.71 -10.34 6.09
N TYR A 444 -14.63 -9.46 6.49
CA TYR A 444 -16.03 -9.40 6.03
C TYR A 444 -16.12 -9.44 4.52
N ALA A 445 -15.25 -8.66 3.85
CA ALA A 445 -15.14 -8.59 2.40
C ALA A 445 -14.92 -9.96 1.72
N ILE A 446 -14.33 -10.93 2.44
CA ILE A 446 -14.11 -12.31 2.03
C ILE A 446 -15.23 -13.23 2.56
N ARG A 447 -15.50 -13.22 3.88
CA ARG A 447 -16.47 -14.14 4.51
C ARG A 447 -17.90 -13.93 4.01
N GLN A 448 -18.30 -12.73 3.59
CA GLN A 448 -19.64 -12.43 3.06
C GLN A 448 -20.08 -13.32 1.87
N TYR A 449 -19.13 -13.88 1.10
CA TYR A 449 -19.44 -14.79 0.00
C TYR A 449 -19.86 -16.19 0.47
N ILE A 450 -19.59 -16.54 1.73
CA ILE A 450 -19.93 -17.83 2.31
C ILE A 450 -21.41 -17.83 2.70
N LYS A 451 -22.17 -18.75 2.11
CA LYS A 451 -23.59 -18.94 2.39
C LYS A 451 -23.83 -20.04 3.41
N LYS A 452 -23.14 -21.17 3.24
CA LYS A 452 -23.28 -22.34 4.10
C LYS A 452 -21.93 -22.99 4.36
N LEU A 453 -21.69 -23.41 5.60
CA LEU A 453 -20.71 -24.44 5.93
C LEU A 453 -21.48 -25.73 6.21
N TYR A 454 -20.91 -26.85 5.78
CA TYR A 454 -21.45 -28.16 6.05
C TYR A 454 -20.32 -29.05 6.56
N TRP A 455 -20.47 -29.58 7.78
CA TRP A 455 -19.56 -30.57 8.34
C TRP A 455 -20.27 -31.91 8.49
N LYS A 456 -19.61 -32.98 8.07
CA LYS A 456 -20.11 -34.35 8.15
C LYS A 456 -19.11 -35.24 8.89
N ALA A 457 -19.49 -35.67 10.09
CA ALA A 457 -18.82 -36.74 10.80
C ALA A 457 -18.88 -38.06 10.00
N GLY A 458 -17.78 -38.79 9.93
CA GLY A 458 -17.71 -40.08 9.24
C GLY A 458 -17.71 -40.01 7.71
N ASP A 459 -17.46 -38.83 7.12
CA ASP A 459 -17.33 -38.65 5.68
C ASP A 459 -15.93 -38.97 5.15
N THR A 460 -15.75 -40.19 4.65
CA THR A 460 -14.47 -40.65 4.04
C THR A 460 -14.27 -40.19 2.59
N ALA A 461 -15.10 -39.27 2.09
CA ALA A 461 -15.08 -38.80 0.71
C ALA A 461 -13.80 -38.03 0.31
N ASN A 462 -13.04 -37.53 1.30
CA ASN A 462 -11.81 -36.76 1.07
C ASN A 462 -10.55 -37.51 1.53
N SER A 463 -10.25 -38.63 0.86
CA SER A 463 -9.17 -39.56 1.22
C SER A 463 -7.74 -39.01 1.10
N TYR A 464 -7.55 -37.78 0.61
CA TYR A 464 -6.23 -37.17 0.38
C TYR A 464 -5.45 -36.85 1.67
N ASN A 465 -6.15 -36.55 2.78
CA ASN A 465 -5.53 -36.14 4.05
C ASN A 465 -5.75 -37.15 5.21
N GLY A 466 -6.28 -38.35 4.92
CA GLY A 466 -6.41 -39.43 5.91
C GLY A 466 -7.40 -39.21 7.06
N GLY A 467 -8.19 -38.13 7.01
CA GLY A 467 -9.28 -37.85 7.96
C GLY A 467 -10.58 -38.59 7.61
N GLY A 468 -11.35 -38.94 8.64
CA GLY A 468 -12.66 -39.58 8.50
C GLY A 468 -13.84 -38.62 8.44
N ASP A 469 -13.62 -37.30 8.40
CA ASP A 469 -14.63 -36.25 8.41
C ASP A 469 -14.37 -35.23 7.29
N SER A 470 -15.41 -34.58 6.78
CA SER A 470 -15.29 -33.53 5.75
C SER A 470 -15.96 -32.22 6.17
N ILE A 471 -15.33 -31.10 5.80
CA ILE A 471 -15.96 -29.77 5.76
C ILE A 471 -16.15 -29.36 4.30
N TRP A 472 -17.34 -28.88 3.96
CA TRP A 472 -17.75 -28.42 2.64
C TRP A 472 -18.22 -26.97 2.76
N ILE A 473 -17.79 -26.08 1.85
CA ILE A 473 -18.24 -24.68 1.82
C ILE A 473 -19.13 -24.44 0.60
N ARG A 474 -20.27 -23.77 0.80
CA ARG A 474 -21.15 -23.31 -0.29
C ARG A 474 -21.22 -21.80 -0.33
N LEU A 475 -20.98 -21.23 -1.52
CA LEU A 475 -20.91 -19.79 -1.75
C LEU A 475 -22.27 -19.19 -2.16
N ASN A 476 -22.36 -17.86 -2.09
CA ASN A 476 -23.56 -17.07 -2.41
C ASN A 476 -23.78 -16.85 -3.92
N TYR A 477 -22.92 -17.37 -4.78
CA TYR A 477 -22.99 -17.30 -6.24
C TYR A 477 -22.48 -18.61 -6.85
N GLU A 478 -22.90 -18.88 -8.09
CA GLU A 478 -22.34 -19.94 -8.92
C GLU A 478 -21.23 -19.33 -9.79
N PRO A 479 -19.98 -19.82 -9.71
CA PRO A 479 -18.88 -19.26 -10.50
C PRO A 479 -18.82 -19.81 -11.92
N SER A 480 -17.99 -19.18 -12.77
CA SER A 480 -17.49 -19.86 -13.97
C SER A 480 -16.69 -21.11 -13.58
N GLU A 481 -16.57 -22.08 -14.49
CA GLU A 481 -15.91 -23.36 -14.24
C GLU A 481 -14.38 -23.26 -13.99
N ASP A 482 -13.82 -22.05 -14.03
CA ASP A 482 -12.39 -21.79 -13.88
C ASP A 482 -11.90 -22.08 -12.44
N ALA A 483 -10.71 -22.67 -12.34
CA ALA A 483 -10.16 -23.32 -11.13
C ALA A 483 -10.06 -22.44 -9.86
N ILE A 484 -10.22 -21.13 -9.98
CA ILE A 484 -10.10 -20.10 -8.95
C ILE A 484 -10.87 -20.42 -7.66
N ILE A 485 -12.06 -21.04 -7.76
CA ILE A 485 -12.90 -21.32 -6.58
C ILE A 485 -12.69 -22.71 -5.99
N ASN A 486 -12.10 -23.64 -6.74
CA ASN A 486 -11.46 -24.78 -6.11
C ASN A 486 -10.30 -24.30 -5.23
N THR A 487 -9.48 -23.34 -5.67
CA THR A 487 -8.43 -22.73 -4.84
C THR A 487 -9.01 -21.99 -3.64
N PHE A 488 -10.01 -21.10 -3.82
CA PHE A 488 -10.62 -20.38 -2.69
C PHE A 488 -11.25 -21.32 -1.64
N ALA A 489 -11.97 -22.37 -2.08
CA ALA A 489 -12.54 -23.36 -1.18
C ALA A 489 -11.47 -24.27 -0.54
N HIS A 490 -10.37 -24.54 -1.24
CA HIS A 490 -9.22 -25.31 -0.73
C HIS A 490 -8.47 -24.54 0.35
N GLU A 491 -8.15 -23.26 0.13
CA GLU A 491 -7.47 -22.42 1.14
C GLU A 491 -8.36 -22.12 2.35
N LEU A 492 -9.66 -21.89 2.12
CA LEU A 492 -10.64 -21.81 3.21
C LEU A 492 -10.75 -23.14 3.98
N GLY A 493 -10.58 -24.28 3.29
CA GLY A 493 -10.52 -25.63 3.86
C GLY A 493 -9.21 -26.01 4.56
N HIS A 494 -8.13 -25.23 4.42
CA HIS A 494 -6.91 -25.37 5.24
C HIS A 494 -6.99 -24.59 6.56
N VAL A 495 -7.94 -23.65 6.67
CA VAL A 495 -8.13 -22.79 7.85
C VAL A 495 -9.31 -23.26 8.72
N LEU A 496 -10.26 -24.01 8.13
CA LEU A 496 -11.38 -24.67 8.80
C LEU A 496 -11.01 -26.05 9.35
#